data_AF-A0A527YSX1-F1
#
_entry.id   AF-A0A527YSX1-F1
#
_cell.length_a   1.000
_cell.length_b   1.000
_cell.length_c   1.000
_cell.angle_alpha   90.00
_cell.angle_beta   90.00
_cell.angle_gamma   90.00
#
_symmetry.space_group_name_H-M   'P 1'
#
loop_
_entity.id
_entity.type
_entity.pdbx_description
1 polymer ?
#
loop_
_entity_poly.entity_id
_entity_poly.type
_entity_poly.pdbx_seq_one_letter_code
_entity_poly.pdbx_strand_id
1 'polypeptide(L)' 'MSTARPTLRYAPERVRVSARKIPAEMTAGSVATGYVRLLPPTGPVRPDSFDFSFDSYFAGIGASGFFLGSPKIVV' A
#
# COMPACT_ATOMS: atom_id res chain seq x y z
N MET A 1 10.72 22.49 8.77
CA MET A 1 9.67 21.45 8.73
C MET A 1 10.36 20.11 8.52
N SER A 2 10.27 19.19 9.48
CA SER A 2 10.93 17.88 9.37
C SER A 2 10.01 16.93 8.59
N THR A 3 10.48 16.41 7.46
CA THR A 3 9.75 15.43 6.63
C THR A 3 9.97 13.98 7.09
N ALA A 4 10.72 13.78 8.18
CA ALA A 4 11.01 12.46 8.71
C ALA A 4 9.83 11.95 9.57
N ARG A 5 9.21 10.85 9.13
CA ARG A 5 8.11 10.13 9.81
C ARG A 5 6.89 11.02 10.12
N PRO A 6 6.23 11.61 9.11
CA PRO A 6 5.04 12.43 9.34
C PRO A 6 3.88 11.57 9.85
N THR A 7 3.17 12.04 10.87
CA THR A 7 1.86 11.50 11.22
C THR A 7 0.86 11.99 10.18
N LEU A 8 0.30 11.07 9.39
CA LEU A 8 -0.69 11.41 8.38
C LEU A 8 -2.02 11.76 9.06
N ARG A 9 -2.58 12.93 8.76
CA ARG A 9 -3.91 13.33 9.27
C ARG A 9 -5.02 12.40 8.76
N TYR A 10 -4.86 11.90 7.54
CA TYR A 10 -5.77 10.96 6.89
C TYR A 10 -4.96 9.75 6.39
N ALA A 11 -4.52 8.92 7.34
CA ALA A 11 -3.85 7.68 6.99
C ALA A 11 -4.89 6.68 6.43
N PRO A 12 -4.60 5.97 5.32
CA PRO A 12 -5.47 4.90 4.86
C PRO A 12 -5.47 3.75 5.87
N GLU A 13 -6.65 3.25 6.22
CA GLU A 13 -6.81 2.10 7.13
C GLU A 13 -6.28 0.80 6.51
N ARG A 14 -6.44 0.65 5.18
CA ARG A 14 -6.00 -0.51 4.42
C ARG A 14 -5.30 -0.08 3.14
N VAL A 15 -4.18 -0.75 2.86
CA VAL A 15 -3.37 -0.52 1.66
C VAL A 15 -3.06 -1.85 0.97
N ARG A 16 -2.80 -1.78 -0.34
CA ARG A 16 -2.33 -2.93 -1.13
C ARG A 16 -0.89 -2.67 -1.58
N VAL A 17 0.06 -3.45 -1.09
CA VAL A 17 1.48 -3.28 -1.41
C VAL A 17 2.10 -4.57 -1.94
N SER A 18 3.03 -4.44 -2.88
CA SER A 18 3.84 -5.54 -3.39
C SER A 18 5.27 -5.48 -2.86
N ALA A 19 5.95 -6.62 -2.77
CA ALA A 19 7.38 -6.69 -2.49
C ALA A 19 8.07 -7.49 -3.57
N ARG A 20 9.34 -7.16 -3.87
CA ARG A 20 10.15 -7.92 -4.84
C ARG A 20 10.51 -9.31 -4.32
N LYS A 21 10.66 -9.46 -3.00
CA LYS A 21 10.95 -10.72 -2.32
C LYS A 21 10.11 -10.79 -1.06
N ILE A 22 9.46 -11.92 -0.87
CA ILE A 22 8.72 -12.26 0.35
C ILE A 22 9.54 -13.31 1.10
N PRO A 23 9.78 -13.15 2.42
CA PRO A 23 10.38 -14.19 3.25
C PRO A 23 9.60 -15.51 3.17
N ALA A 24 10.29 -16.64 3.11
CA ALA A 24 9.66 -17.94 2.87
C ALA A 24 8.75 -18.38 4.02
N GLU A 25 9.07 -17.91 5.23
CA GLU A 25 8.33 -18.11 6.47
C GLU A 25 7.05 -17.25 6.56
N MET A 26 6.82 -16.32 5.63
CA MET A 26 5.63 -15.48 5.62
C MET A 26 4.41 -16.25 5.11
N THR A 27 3.34 -16.28 5.91
CA THR A 27 2.10 -16.98 5.58
C THR A 27 0.90 -16.05 5.72
N ALA A 28 -0.28 -16.52 5.28
CA ALA A 28 -1.52 -15.78 5.49
C ALA A 28 -1.76 -15.57 7.00
N GLY A 29 -1.98 -14.33 7.41
CA GLY A 29 -2.12 -13.95 8.82
C GLY A 29 -0.84 -13.43 9.48
N SER A 30 0.34 -13.59 8.85
CA SER A 30 1.58 -13.02 9.38
C SER A 30 1.53 -11.49 9.44
N VAL A 31 2.12 -10.92 10.50
CA VAL A 31 2.27 -9.47 10.63
C VAL A 31 3.65 -9.06 10.11
N ALA A 32 3.68 -8.14 9.14
CA ALA A 32 4.92 -7.66 8.53
C ALA A 32 5.13 -6.15 8.78
N THR A 33 6.41 -5.75 8.82
CA THR A 33 6.83 -4.35 8.91
C THR A 33 7.85 -4.03 7.82
N GLY A 34 7.89 -2.77 7.40
CA GLY A 34 8.85 -2.28 6.41
C GLY A 34 8.52 -0.89 5.92
N TYR A 35 9.45 -0.31 5.17
CA TYR A 35 9.22 0.96 4.48
C TYR A 35 8.54 0.72 3.14
N VAL A 36 7.44 1.43 2.90
CA VAL A 36 6.67 1.37 1.68
C VAL A 36 6.58 2.75 1.04
N ARG A 37 6.57 2.79 -0.30
CA ARG A 37 6.15 3.97 -1.04
C ARG A 37 4.68 3.80 -1.41
N LEU A 38 3.83 4.65 -0.85
CA LEU A 38 2.40 4.68 -1.15
C LEU A 38 2.10 5.67 -2.25
N LEU A 39 1.15 5.30 -3.11
CA LEU A 39 0.56 6.13 -4.14
C LEU A 39 -0.96 6.17 -3.91
N PRO A 40 -1.60 7.32 -4.19
CA PRO A 40 -3.06 7.37 -4.17
C PRO A 40 -3.63 6.43 -5.25
N PRO A 41 -4.85 5.91 -5.05
CA PRO A 41 -5.56 5.17 -6.10
C PRO A 41 -5.63 6.02 -7.37
N THR A 42 -5.27 5.42 -8.50
CA THR A 42 -5.21 6.12 -9.79
C THR A 42 -6.60 6.14 -10.43
N GLY A 43 -6.98 7.26 -11.03
CA GLY A 43 -8.19 7.33 -11.85
C GLY A 43 -8.04 6.60 -13.20
N PRO A 44 -9.00 6.81 -14.12
CA PRO A 44 -8.96 6.26 -15.47
C PRO A 44 -7.72 6.70 -16.25
N VAL A 45 -7.13 5.79 -17.02
CA VAL A 45 -5.93 6.08 -17.84
C VAL A 45 -6.29 6.88 -19.10
N ARG A 46 -7.52 6.73 -19.59
CA ARG A 46 -8.09 7.45 -20.74
C ARG A 46 -9.56 7.81 -20.47
N PRO A 47 -10.15 8.77 -21.21
CA PRO A 47 -11.59 8.99 -21.21
C PRO A 47 -12.35 7.68 -21.42
N ASP A 48 -13.46 7.51 -20.69
CA ASP A 48 -14.37 6.34 -20.74
C ASP A 48 -13.74 4.98 -20.40
N SER A 49 -12.50 4.97 -19.87
CA SER A 49 -11.82 3.74 -19.42
C SER A 49 -12.12 3.40 -17.96
N PHE A 50 -11.67 2.22 -17.53
CA PHE A 50 -11.88 1.73 -16.17
C PHE A 50 -11.26 2.65 -15.11
N ASP A 51 -12.04 2.94 -14.07
CA ASP A 51 -11.60 3.74 -12.92
C ASP A 51 -11.09 2.84 -11.78
N PHE A 52 -9.76 2.77 -11.63
CA PHE A 52 -9.14 2.00 -10.54
C PHE A 52 -9.37 2.62 -9.16
N SER A 53 -9.63 3.93 -9.08
CA SER A 53 -9.92 4.63 -7.83
C SER A 53 -11.33 4.31 -7.33
N PHE A 54 -12.30 4.16 -8.25
CA PHE A 54 -13.65 3.70 -7.93
C PHE A 54 -13.63 2.28 -7.36
N ASP A 55 -12.95 1.35 -8.03
CA ASP A 55 -12.79 -0.03 -7.52
C ASP A 55 -12.11 -0.06 -6.15
N SER A 56 -11.00 0.68 -6.01
CA SER A 56 -10.26 0.78 -4.74
C SER A 56 -11.12 1.34 -3.61
N TYR A 57 -11.98 2.33 -3.90
CA TYR A 57 -12.90 2.91 -2.93
C TYR A 57 -13.87 1.85 -2.38
N PHE A 58 -14.55 1.10 -3.24
CA PHE A 58 -15.48 0.05 -2.81
C PHE A 58 -14.77 -1.17 -2.18
N ALA A 59 -13.50 -1.40 -2.51
CA ALA A 59 -12.67 -2.39 -1.83
C ALA A 59 -12.10 -1.93 -0.48
N GLY A 60 -12.33 -0.67 -0.09
CA GLY A 60 -11.78 -0.06 1.12
C GLY A 60 -10.25 0.10 1.09
N ILE A 61 -9.64 0.20 -0.08
CA ILE A 61 -8.20 0.34 -0.27
C ILE A 61 -7.87 1.82 -0.50
N GLY A 62 -7.28 2.46 0.51
CA GLY A 62 -6.97 3.89 0.46
C GLY A 62 -5.66 4.25 -0.23
N ALA A 63 -4.77 3.28 -0.45
CA ALA A 63 -3.54 3.46 -1.21
C ALA A 63 -3.00 2.14 -1.76
N SER A 64 -2.22 2.24 -2.84
CA SER A 64 -1.42 1.12 -3.36
C SER A 64 0.05 1.47 -3.38
N GLY A 65 0.93 0.48 -3.52
CA GLY A 65 2.37 0.76 -3.56
C GLY A 65 3.25 -0.46 -3.52
N PHE A 66 4.49 -0.24 -3.06
CA PHE A 66 5.48 -1.29 -2.97
C PHE A 66 6.46 -1.05 -1.81
N PHE A 67 7.02 -2.14 -1.28
CA PHE A 67 8.10 -2.08 -0.31
C PHE A 67 9.40 -1.59 -0.96
N LEU A 68 10.11 -0.72 -0.25
CA LEU A 68 11.44 -0.23 -0.64
C LEU A 68 12.56 -1.25 -0.33
N GLY A 69 12.26 -2.30 0.43
CA GLY A 69 13.14 -3.42 0.73
C GLY A 69 12.36 -4.70 0.98
N SER A 70 13.00 -5.73 1.52
CA SER A 70 12.27 -6.94 1.93
C SER A 70 11.46 -6.67 3.19
N PRO A 71 10.16 -6.99 3.23
CA PRO A 71 9.37 -6.92 4.46
C PRO A 71 9.94 -7.88 5.51
N LYS A 72 9.82 -7.48 6.78
CA LYS A 72 10.25 -8.30 7.94
C LYS A 72 9.02 -8.78 8.69
N ILE A 73 8.99 -10.04 9.09
CA ILE A 73 7.94 -10.55 9.98
C ILE A 73 8.17 -10.00 11.39
N VAL A 74 7.09 -9.62 12.06
CA VAL A 74 7.11 -9.07 13.43
C VAL A 74 6.59 -10.08 14.44
N VAL A 75 5.60 -10.90 14.06
CA VAL A 75 4.94 -11.91 14.88
C VAL A 75 4.63 -13.13 14.02
#